data_AF-A0A1D9DYN0-F1
#
_entry.id   AF-A0A1D9DYN0-F1
#
_cell.length_a   1.000
_cell.length_b   1.000
_cell.length_c   1.000
_cell.angle_alpha   90.00
_cell.angle_beta   90.00
_cell.angle_gamma   90.00
#
_symmetry.space_group_name_H-M   'P 1'
#
loop_
_entity.id
_entity.type
_entity.pdbx_description
1 polymer ?
#
loop_
_entity_poly.entity_id
_entity_poly.type
_entity_poly.pdbx_seq_one_letter_code
_entity_poly.pdbx_strand_id
1 'polypeptide(L)'
;MVMVTFGIFISAFVWLVVATYPGFFLFNPFAVENSARAAVLTLTTVGWIVLALAPVTIFSFYAAGYRNSLRALPIAALIWPVSLVVNHISLFIQDGKIYTGYLLDYPIFIATDILLPVLLVTIWFELRHPAHPVHKHLAPKS
;
A
#
# COMPACT_ATOMS: atom_id res chain seq x y z
N MET A 1 5.42 -19.34 -8.26
CA MET A 1 6.31 -18.34 -8.91
C MET A 1 5.55 -17.08 -9.33
N VAL A 2 4.46 -17.19 -10.10
CA VAL A 2 3.67 -16.04 -10.60
C VAL A 2 3.28 -15.01 -9.51
N MET A 3 2.77 -15.45 -8.35
CA MET A 3 2.38 -14.53 -7.26
C MET A 3 3.56 -13.72 -6.70
N VAL A 4 4.75 -14.33 -6.62
CA VAL A 4 5.96 -13.65 -6.14
C VAL A 4 6.41 -12.62 -7.16
N THR A 5 6.44 -13.00 -8.44
CA THR A 5 6.77 -12.07 -9.54
C THR A 5 5.81 -10.88 -9.57
N PHE A 6 4.51 -11.13 -9.35
CA PHE A 6 3.52 -10.07 -9.26
C PHE A 6 3.74 -9.15 -8.06
N GLY A 7 4.10 -9.70 -6.89
CA GLY A 7 4.51 -8.92 -5.73
C GLY A 7 5.74 -8.05 -5.98
N ILE A 8 6.77 -8.62 -6.63
CA ILE A 8 7.97 -7.87 -7.02
C ILE A 8 7.61 -6.73 -7.98
N PHE A 9 6.75 -7.00 -8.97
CA PHE A 9 6.29 -5.98 -9.91
C PHE A 9 5.60 -4.82 -9.20
N ILE A 10 4.65 -5.11 -8.28
CA ILE A 10 3.98 -4.08 -7.49
C ILE A 10 4.98 -3.27 -6.67
N SER A 11 5.87 -3.95 -5.95
CA SER A 11 6.89 -3.30 -5.13
C SER A 11 7.79 -2.39 -5.97
N ALA A 12 8.28 -2.87 -7.11
CA ALA A 12 9.10 -2.10 -8.03
C ALA A 12 8.34 -0.89 -8.60
N PHE A 13 7.06 -1.08 -8.95
CA PHE A 13 6.20 0.00 -9.43
C PHE A 13 6.02 1.11 -8.39
N VAL A 14 5.71 0.76 -7.14
CA VAL A 14 5.57 1.75 -6.05
C VAL A 14 6.89 2.48 -5.82
N TRP A 15 8.02 1.76 -5.75
CA TRP A 15 9.34 2.39 -5.61
C TRP A 15 9.69 3.31 -6.78
N LEU A 16 9.32 2.95 -8.01
CA LEU A 16 9.51 3.80 -9.19
C LEU A 16 8.72 5.11 -9.06
N VAL A 17 7.46 5.04 -8.60
CA VAL A 17 6.63 6.22 -8.35
C VAL A 17 7.26 7.11 -7.27
N VAL A 18 7.72 6.51 -6.16
CA VAL A 18 8.42 7.22 -5.07
C VAL A 18 9.68 7.94 -5.59
N ALA A 19 10.48 7.26 -6.41
CA ALA A 19 11.70 7.83 -7.01
C ALA A 19 11.39 8.96 -8.00
N THR A 20 10.24 8.90 -8.68
CA THR A 20 9.81 9.91 -9.65
C THR A 20 9.25 11.15 -8.97
N TYR A 21 8.53 10.98 -7.86
CA TYR A 21 7.84 12.05 -7.13
C TYR A 21 8.29 12.15 -5.66
N PRO A 22 9.59 12.29 -5.36
CA PRO A 22 10.12 12.15 -4.01
C PRO A 22 9.52 13.16 -3.02
N GLY A 23 9.14 14.36 -3.46
CA GLY A 23 8.52 15.37 -2.61
C GLY A 23 7.18 14.96 -1.98
N PHE A 24 6.50 13.95 -2.53
CA PHE A 24 5.25 13.41 -1.99
C PHE A 24 5.46 12.34 -0.92
N PHE A 25 6.63 11.69 -0.89
CA PHE A 25 6.86 10.49 -0.09
C PHE A 25 8.02 10.63 0.91
N LEU A 26 9.05 11.39 0.54
CA LEU A 26 10.31 11.50 1.26
C LEU A 26 10.42 12.86 1.96
N PHE A 27 9.66 13.00 3.04
CA PHE A 27 9.71 14.16 3.92
C PHE A 27 10.02 13.73 5.35
N ASN A 28 10.56 14.65 6.16
CA ASN A 28 10.77 14.42 7.58
C ASN A 28 9.48 14.75 8.36
N PRO A 29 8.76 13.77 8.93
CA PRO A 29 7.52 14.02 9.66
C PRO A 29 7.75 14.80 10.96
N PHE A 30 8.98 14.87 11.47
CA PHE A 30 9.33 15.58 12.71
C PHE A 30 9.86 16.99 12.47
N ALA A 31 9.91 17.44 11.21
CA ALA A 31 10.26 18.83 10.90
C ALA A 31 9.13 19.83 11.22
N VAL A 32 7.92 19.34 11.52
CA VAL A 32 6.78 20.17 11.92
C VAL A 32 6.68 20.23 13.45
N GLU A 33 6.38 21.41 13.99
CA GLU A 33 6.24 21.62 15.44
C GLU A 33 4.99 20.95 16.02
N ASN A 34 3.94 20.82 15.20
CA ASN A 34 2.68 20.24 15.62
C ASN A 34 2.74 18.71 15.68
N SER A 35 2.64 18.13 16.88
CA SER A 35 2.72 16.68 17.12
C SER A 35 1.62 15.87 16.43
N ALA A 36 0.40 16.41 16.33
CA ALA A 36 -0.69 15.75 15.60
C ALA A 36 -0.38 15.68 14.10
N ARG A 37 0.19 16.76 13.54
CA ARG A 37 0.64 16.76 12.14
C ARG A 37 1.79 15.77 11.93
N ALA A 38 2.75 15.73 12.84
CA ALA A 38 3.86 14.78 12.79
C ALA A 38 3.37 13.32 12.80
N ALA A 39 2.35 13.01 13.61
CA ALA A 39 1.75 11.67 13.66
C ALA A 39 1.08 11.29 12.33
N VAL A 40 0.34 12.20 11.70
CA VAL A 40 -0.29 11.99 10.38
C VAL A 40 0.75 11.80 9.28
N LEU A 41 1.82 12.61 9.29
CA LEU A 41 2.94 12.48 8.35
C LEU A 41 3.72 11.17 8.56
N THR A 42 3.85 10.71 9.80
CA THR A 42 4.45 9.41 10.12
C THR A 42 3.56 8.28 9.59
N LEU A 43 2.24 8.37 9.80
CA LEU A 43 1.29 7.37 9.31
C LEU A 43 1.31 7.25 7.78
N THR A 44 1.40 8.37 7.06
CA THR A 44 1.53 8.35 5.60
C THR A 44 2.86 7.77 5.15
N THR A 45 3.96 8.08 5.84
CA THR A 45 5.28 7.47 5.58
C THR A 45 5.22 5.95 5.74
N VAL A 46 4.66 5.47 6.86
CA VAL A 46 4.45 4.04 7.09
C VAL A 46 3.53 3.45 6.03
N GLY A 47 2.48 4.16 5.65
CA GLY A 47 1.49 3.72 4.68
C GLY A 47 2.10 3.35 3.33
N TRP A 48 2.89 4.23 2.73
CA TRP A 48 3.49 3.95 1.43
C TRP A 48 4.60 2.90 1.52
N ILE A 49 5.37 2.86 2.62
CA ILE A 49 6.40 1.82 2.83
C ILE A 49 5.74 0.44 2.91
N VAL A 50 4.63 0.32 3.64
CA VAL A 50 3.86 -0.93 3.70
C VAL A 50 3.34 -1.30 2.32
N LEU A 51 2.78 -0.36 1.55
CA LEU A 51 2.33 -0.62 0.18
C LEU A 51 3.48 -1.08 -0.73
N ALA A 52 4.68 -0.51 -0.55
CA ALA A 52 5.87 -0.85 -1.33
C ALA A 52 6.44 -2.23 -0.98
N LEU A 53 6.39 -2.68 0.27
CA LEU A 53 7.11 -3.89 0.73
C LEU A 53 6.21 -5.08 1.06
N ALA A 54 4.98 -4.83 1.51
CA ALA A 54 4.10 -5.91 1.95
C ALA A 54 3.63 -6.83 0.82
N PRO A 55 3.31 -6.36 -0.40
CA PRO A 55 2.87 -7.26 -1.48
C PRO A 55 3.89 -8.36 -1.79
N VAL A 56 5.16 -8.00 -2.05
CA VAL A 56 6.21 -8.99 -2.30
C VAL A 56 6.42 -9.92 -1.11
N THR A 57 6.41 -9.38 0.12
CA THR A 57 6.63 -10.18 1.34
C THR A 57 5.50 -11.19 1.56
N ILE A 58 4.24 -10.73 1.48
CA ILE A 58 3.05 -11.55 1.68
C ILE A 58 2.95 -12.64 0.61
N PHE A 59 3.16 -12.30 -0.66
CA PHE A 59 3.10 -13.27 -1.75
C PHE A 59 4.26 -14.27 -1.72
N SER A 60 5.45 -13.87 -1.24
CA SER A 60 6.57 -14.79 -1.01
C SER A 60 6.24 -15.82 0.08
N PHE A 61 5.75 -15.38 1.24
CA PHE A 61 5.30 -16.28 2.29
C PHE A 61 4.12 -17.16 1.84
N TYR A 62 3.20 -16.60 1.06
CA TYR A 62 2.07 -17.35 0.53
C TYR A 62 2.54 -18.48 -0.40
N ALA A 63 3.46 -18.16 -1.33
CA ALA A 63 4.06 -19.14 -2.23
C ALA A 63 4.85 -20.24 -1.49
N ALA A 64 5.47 -19.89 -0.36
CA ALA A 64 6.14 -20.83 0.55
C ALA A 64 5.18 -21.67 1.42
N GLY A 65 3.86 -21.57 1.22
CA GLY A 65 2.87 -22.42 1.91
C GLY A 65 2.28 -21.80 3.18
N TYR A 66 2.72 -20.60 3.59
CA TYR A 66 2.16 -19.87 4.74
C TYR A 66 0.86 -19.16 4.35
N ARG A 67 -0.21 -19.93 4.12
CA ARG A 67 -1.53 -19.42 3.66
C ARG A 67 -2.10 -18.28 4.51
N ASN A 68 -1.78 -18.25 5.81
CA ASN A 68 -2.22 -17.20 6.73
C ASN A 68 -1.64 -15.82 6.40
N SER A 69 -0.53 -15.73 5.65
CA SER A 69 0.06 -14.45 5.24
C SER A 69 -0.93 -13.59 4.45
N LEU A 70 -1.82 -14.21 3.65
CA LEU A 70 -2.84 -13.50 2.89
C LEU A 70 -3.78 -12.67 3.76
N ARG A 71 -3.97 -13.02 5.04
CA ARG A 71 -4.83 -12.23 5.96
C ARG A 71 -4.30 -10.81 6.18
N ALA A 72 -3.00 -10.59 5.99
CA ALA A 72 -2.39 -9.26 6.10
C ALA A 72 -2.58 -8.40 4.83
N LEU A 73 -2.92 -9.02 3.69
CA LEU A 73 -3.02 -8.34 2.40
C LEU A 73 -4.02 -7.17 2.37
N PRO A 74 -5.27 -7.30 2.89
CA PRO A 74 -6.19 -6.16 2.90
C PRO A 74 -5.73 -5.04 3.84
N ILE A 75 -5.07 -5.37 4.95
CA ILE A 75 -4.53 -4.37 5.88
C ILE A 75 -3.40 -3.59 5.18
N ALA A 76 -2.48 -4.30 4.54
CA ALA A 76 -1.39 -3.71 3.78
C ALA A 76 -1.87 -2.87 2.59
N ALA A 77 -2.95 -3.28 1.93
CA ALA A 77 -3.55 -2.53 0.84
C ALA A 77 -4.22 -1.23 1.30
N LEU A 78 -4.89 -1.25 2.46
CA LEU A 78 -5.72 -0.13 2.92
C LEU A 78 -4.98 0.90 3.76
N ILE A 79 -3.84 0.56 4.38
CA ILE A 79 -3.11 1.51 5.25
C ILE A 79 -2.70 2.78 4.50
N TRP A 80 -2.28 2.66 3.23
CA TRP A 80 -1.92 3.81 2.39
C TRP A 80 -3.12 4.73 2.09
N PRO A 81 -4.21 4.28 1.43
CA PRO A 81 -5.34 5.15 1.14
C PRO A 81 -6.01 5.71 2.41
N VAL A 82 -6.08 4.93 3.50
CA VAL A 82 -6.60 5.43 4.78
C VAL A 82 -5.71 6.54 5.32
N SER A 83 -4.38 6.39 5.26
CA SER A 83 -3.45 7.44 5.70
C SER A 83 -3.60 8.73 4.87
N LEU A 84 -3.85 8.61 3.56
CA LEU A 84 -4.10 9.76 2.69
C LEU A 84 -5.40 10.48 3.04
N VAL A 85 -6.48 9.75 3.30
CA VAL A 85 -7.76 10.33 3.75
C VAL A 85 -7.57 11.08 5.07
N VAL A 86 -6.89 10.48 6.04
CA VAL A 86 -6.57 11.14 7.32
C VAL A 86 -5.73 12.39 7.10
N ASN A 87 -4.74 12.32 6.21
CA ASN A 87 -3.89 13.47 5.86
C ASN A 87 -4.69 14.62 5.24
N HIS A 88 -5.60 14.33 4.30
CA HIS A 88 -6.43 15.35 3.67
C HIS A 88 -7.45 15.96 4.64
N ILE A 89 -8.05 15.16 5.52
CA ILE A 89 -8.92 15.68 6.58
C ILE A 89 -8.13 16.60 7.52
N SER A 90 -6.92 16.19 7.92
CA SER A 90 -6.04 17.02 8.76
C SER A 90 -5.70 18.35 8.09
N LEU A 91 -5.37 18.35 6.79
CA LEU A 91 -5.08 19.57 6.04
C LEU A 91 -6.31 20.45 5.87
N PHE A 92 -7.47 19.86 5.64
CA PHE A 92 -8.72 20.62 5.52
C PHE A 92 -9.06 21.34 6.83
N ILE A 93 -8.87 20.69 7.97
CA ILE A 93 -9.11 21.28 9.30
C ILE A 93 -8.10 22.41 9.60
N GLN A 94 -6.82 22.23 9.23
CA GLN A 94 -5.75 23.18 9.56
C GLN A 94 -5.70 24.38 8.61
N ASP A 95 -5.80 24.13 7.31
CA ASP A 95 -5.55 25.13 6.26
C ASP A 95 -6.84 25.57 5.54
N GLY A 96 -7.97 24.91 5.79
CA GLY A 96 -9.24 25.15 5.08
C GLY A 96 -9.22 24.71 3.61
N LYS A 97 -8.19 23.98 3.17
CA LYS A 97 -7.95 23.61 1.78
C LYS A 97 -8.16 22.12 1.53
N ILE A 98 -8.80 21.79 0.42
CA ILE A 98 -8.97 20.42 -0.05
C ILE A 98 -7.84 20.13 -1.05
N TYR A 99 -6.96 19.20 -0.69
CA TYR A 99 -5.78 18.83 -1.49
C TYR A 99 -6.02 17.55 -2.31
N THR A 100 -7.16 17.44 -3.01
CA THR A 100 -7.47 16.29 -3.89
C THR A 100 -7.14 16.55 -5.37
N GLY A 101 -6.89 17.80 -5.75
CA GLY A 101 -6.58 18.20 -7.13
C GLY A 101 -5.33 17.54 -7.70
N TYR A 102 -4.38 17.14 -6.83
CA TYR A 102 -3.15 16.46 -7.25
C TYR A 102 -3.39 15.15 -8.03
N LEU A 103 -4.54 14.49 -7.85
CA LEU A 103 -4.88 13.30 -8.63
C LEU A 103 -5.13 13.61 -10.11
N LEU A 104 -5.53 14.84 -10.44
CA LEU A 104 -5.68 15.33 -11.81
C LEU A 104 -4.33 15.76 -12.38
N ASP A 105 -3.50 16.40 -11.55
CA ASP A 105 -2.16 16.87 -11.95
C ASP A 105 -1.17 15.71 -12.13
N TYR A 106 -1.32 14.65 -11.32
CA TYR A 106 -0.47 13.45 -11.32
C TYR A 106 -1.33 12.18 -11.41
N PRO A 107 -1.82 11.83 -12.61
CA PRO A 107 -2.73 10.68 -12.79
C PRO A 107 -2.17 9.33 -12.33
N ILE A 108 -0.86 9.20 -12.24
CA ILE A 108 -0.20 8.00 -11.70
C ILE A 108 -0.63 7.70 -10.26
N PHE A 109 -1.00 8.71 -9.48
CA PHE A 109 -1.48 8.52 -8.12
C PHE A 109 -2.88 7.89 -8.06
N ILE A 110 -3.69 7.99 -9.12
CA ILE A 110 -4.90 7.18 -9.23
C ILE A 110 -4.54 5.69 -9.21
N ALA A 111 -3.43 5.31 -9.86
CA ALA A 111 -2.96 3.94 -9.86
C ALA A 111 -2.48 3.48 -8.48
N THR A 112 -1.66 4.28 -7.78
CA THR A 112 -1.10 3.88 -6.48
C THR A 112 -2.07 4.03 -5.31
N ASP A 113 -2.96 5.01 -5.35
CA ASP A 113 -3.77 5.40 -4.20
C ASP A 113 -5.14 4.76 -4.22
N ILE A 114 -5.61 4.34 -5.41
CA ILE A 114 -6.94 3.76 -5.61
C ILE A 114 -6.85 2.39 -6.26
N LEU A 115 -6.35 2.31 -7.50
CA LEU A 115 -6.44 1.07 -8.28
C LEU A 115 -5.64 -0.08 -7.67
N LEU A 116 -4.42 0.20 -7.18
CA LEU A 116 -3.56 -0.81 -6.59
C LEU A 116 -4.12 -1.36 -5.27
N PRO A 117 -4.54 -0.52 -4.29
CA PRO A 117 -5.26 -1.00 -3.11
C PRO A 117 -6.49 -1.86 -3.44
N VAL A 118 -7.33 -1.41 -4.39
CA VAL A 118 -8.50 -2.17 -4.83
C VAL A 118 -8.08 -3.52 -5.40
N LEU A 119 -7.09 -3.55 -6.30
CA LEU A 119 -6.57 -4.77 -6.89
C LEU A 119 -6.05 -5.76 -5.83
N LEU A 120 -5.29 -5.28 -4.85
CA LEU A 120 -4.77 -6.11 -3.76
C LEU A 120 -5.89 -6.70 -2.89
N VAL A 121 -6.94 -5.92 -2.60
CA VAL A 121 -8.13 -6.41 -1.88
C VAL A 121 -8.91 -7.42 -2.72
N THR A 122 -9.06 -7.20 -4.03
CA THR A 122 -9.69 -8.17 -4.95
C THR A 122 -8.92 -9.48 -4.98
N ILE A 123 -7.59 -9.43 -5.06
CA ILE A 123 -6.73 -10.62 -5.02
C ILE A 123 -6.91 -11.36 -3.69
N TRP A 124 -6.95 -10.65 -2.56
CA TRP A 124 -7.25 -11.26 -1.28
C TRP A 124 -8.61 -11.96 -1.28
N PHE A 125 -9.64 -11.30 -1.80
CA PHE A 125 -10.99 -11.84 -1.86
C PHE A 125 -11.07 -13.14 -2.65
N GLU A 126 -10.34 -13.23 -3.77
CA GLU A 126 -10.25 -14.42 -4.60
C GLU A 126 -9.47 -15.55 -3.92
N LEU A 127 -8.28 -15.25 -3.40
CA LEU A 127 -7.36 -16.26 -2.88
C LEU A 127 -7.71 -16.78 -1.48
N ARG A 128 -8.52 -16.05 -0.71
CA ARG A 128 -8.95 -16.49 0.64
C ARG A 128 -9.84 -17.74 0.60
N HIS A 129 -10.45 -18.04 -0.54
CA HIS A 129 -11.30 -19.22 -0.69
C HIS A 129 -10.48 -20.51 -0.53
N PRO A 130 -10.79 -21.41 0.43
CA PRO A 130 -10.00 -22.61 0.70
C PRO A 130 -9.89 -23.57 -0.48
N ALA A 131 -10.91 -23.58 -1.35
CA ALA A 131 -10.99 -24.43 -2.54
C ALA A 131 -10.27 -23.83 -3.76
N HIS A 132 -9.66 -22.65 -3.65
CA HIS A 132 -9.03 -22.00 -4.81
C HIS A 132 -7.92 -22.89 -5.40
N PRO A 133 -7.89 -23.15 -6.73
CA PRO A 133 -6.98 -24.12 -7.35
C PRO A 133 -5.50 -23.84 -7.12
N VAL A 134 -5.12 -22.57 -6.93
CA VAL A 134 -3.72 -22.18 -6.67
C VAL A 134 -3.16 -22.83 -5.40
N HIS A 135 -3.99 -23.17 -4.42
CA HIS A 135 -3.55 -23.75 -3.14
C HIS A 135 -2.91 -25.14 -3.32
N LYS A 136 -3.21 -25.83 -4.43
CA LYS A 136 -2.61 -27.12 -4.80
C LYS A 136 -1.16 -27.00 -5.30
N HIS A 137 -0.74 -25.79 -5.68
CA HIS A 137 0.56 -25.50 -6.27
C HIS A 137 1.50 -24.76 -5.30
N LEU A 138 1.11 -24.64 -4.03
CA LEU A 138 1.94 -24.04 -2.99
C LEU A 138 3.00 -25.05 -2.53
N ALA A 139 4.13 -24.53 -2.05
CA ALA A 139 5.14 -25.38 -1.43
C ALA A 139 4.55 -26.16 -0.23
N PRO A 140 4.97 -27.41 0.00
CA PRO A 140 4.59 -28.14 1.20
C PRO A 140 5.08 -27.38 2.44
N LYS A 141 4.29 -27.36 3.51
CA LYS A 141 4.74 -26.81 4.79
C LYS A 141 5.90 -27.67 5.30
N SER A 142 7.09 -27.09 5.39
CA SER A 142 8.24 -27.63 6.13
C SER A 142 7.99 -27.56 7.63
#